data_AF-A0A821DY33-F1
#
_entry.id   AF-A0A821DY33-F1
#
_cell.length_a   1.000
_cell.length_b   1.000
_cell.length_c   1.000
_cell.angle_alpha   90.00
_cell.angle_beta   90.00
_cell.angle_gamma   90.00
#
_symmetry.space_group_name_H-M   'P 1'
#
loop_
_entity.id
_entity.type
_entity.pdbx_description
1 polymer ?
#
loop_
_entity_poly.entity_id
_entity_poly.type
_entity_poly.pdbx_seq_one_letter_code
_entity_poly.pdbx_strand_id
1 'polypeptide(L)'
;MSLQSLSHGNADVERGFSENAALITDDRSSLSDISINGLRGTKDAVKFYGQGKVHEHTHDIKLIKKKKTQRILKEKEAIAAASKLTKNKELILVEKLQNLLDQRKILQEDLENASKMFNEGNSRLDAAVATKNFAGVAMAQLLIGGAKKKLAVLKTQLGDNNDQMN
;
A
#
# COMPACT_ATOMS: atom_id res chain seq x y z
N MET A 1 -55.80 -2.77 37.57
CA MET A 1 -54.41 -2.65 37.09
C MET A 1 -53.50 -3.17 38.19
N SER A 2 -52.69 -4.19 37.91
CA SER A 2 -51.99 -5.01 38.91
C SER A 2 -50.79 -4.28 39.53
N LEU A 3 -50.96 -3.77 40.76
CA LEU A 3 -49.85 -3.27 41.59
C LEU A 3 -48.85 -4.39 41.94
N GLN A 4 -49.27 -5.66 41.85
CA GLN A 4 -48.46 -6.86 42.14
C GLN A 4 -47.51 -7.28 41.01
N SER A 5 -47.61 -6.70 39.80
CA SER A 5 -46.68 -7.01 38.69
C SER A 5 -45.43 -6.11 38.68
N LEU A 6 -45.29 -5.22 39.67
CA LEU A 6 -44.09 -4.41 39.86
C LEU A 6 -43.08 -5.24 40.66
N SER A 7 -41.94 -5.55 40.04
CA SER A 7 -40.86 -6.27 40.74
C SER A 7 -40.41 -5.44 41.95
N HIS A 8 -40.22 -6.10 43.09
CA HIS A 8 -39.82 -5.45 44.34
C HIS A 8 -38.29 -5.18 44.36
N GLY A 9 -37.79 -4.52 43.31
CA GLY A 9 -36.38 -4.19 43.12
C GLY A 9 -35.79 -4.68 41.78
N ASN A 10 -34.49 -4.50 41.63
CA ASN A 10 -33.73 -4.83 40.41
C ASN A 10 -33.16 -6.26 40.39
N ALA A 11 -33.44 -7.07 41.42
CA ALA A 11 -32.86 -8.40 41.58
C ALA A 11 -33.14 -9.34 40.39
N ASP A 12 -34.31 -9.25 39.78
CA ASP A 12 -34.66 -10.05 38.60
C ASP A 12 -33.82 -9.68 37.37
N VAL A 13 -33.49 -8.39 37.23
CA VAL A 13 -32.63 -7.87 36.16
C VAL A 13 -31.19 -8.30 36.39
N GLU A 14 -30.69 -8.16 37.62
CA GLU A 14 -29.33 -8.57 38.00
C GLU A 14 -29.11 -10.08 37.82
N ARG A 15 -30.11 -10.90 38.16
CA ARG A 15 -30.10 -12.33 37.90
C ARG A 15 -30.00 -12.64 36.40
N GLY A 16 -30.72 -11.90 35.56
CA GLY A 16 -30.64 -12.02 34.10
C GLY A 16 -29.27 -11.68 33.52
N PHE A 17 -28.56 -10.71 34.10
CA PHE A 17 -27.17 -10.42 33.74
C PHE A 17 -26.22 -11.53 34.20
N SER A 18 -26.40 -12.06 35.40
CA SER A 18 -25.55 -13.15 35.93
C SER A 18 -25.74 -14.46 35.14
N GLU A 19 -26.97 -14.84 34.80
CA GLU A 19 -27.28 -16.04 33.99
C GLU A 19 -26.77 -15.94 32.53
N ASN A 20 -26.44 -14.74 32.06
CA ASN A 20 -25.93 -14.47 30.72
C ASN A 20 -24.50 -13.90 30.72
N ALA A 21 -23.79 -13.96 31.86
CA ALA A 21 -22.46 -13.37 32.00
C ALA A 21 -21.49 -13.87 30.92
N ALA A 22 -21.56 -15.16 30.55
CA ALA A 22 -20.71 -15.76 29.52
C ALA A 22 -20.95 -15.23 28.08
N LEU A 23 -22.09 -14.58 27.81
CA LEU A 23 -22.37 -13.93 26.53
C LEU A 23 -21.94 -12.45 26.52
N ILE A 24 -21.80 -11.85 27.71
CA ILE A 24 -21.59 -10.42 27.93
C ILE A 24 -20.12 -10.12 28.27
N THR A 25 -19.38 -11.08 28.84
CA THR A 25 -17.95 -10.90 29.13
C THR A 25 -17.07 -11.10 27.89
N ASP A 26 -15.99 -10.30 27.82
CA ASP A 26 -15.07 -10.22 26.68
C ASP A 26 -14.41 -11.55 26.28
N ASP A 27 -14.30 -12.50 27.21
CA ASP A 27 -13.48 -13.69 26.99
C ASP A 27 -14.07 -14.74 26.04
N ARG A 28 -15.37 -14.72 25.68
CA ARG A 28 -15.96 -15.86 24.93
C ARG A 28 -17.03 -15.61 23.86
N SER A 29 -17.46 -14.37 23.59
CA SER A 29 -18.49 -14.13 22.57
C SER A 29 -18.11 -13.00 21.63
N SER A 30 -17.72 -13.34 20.40
CA SER A 30 -17.49 -12.39 19.30
C SER A 30 -18.80 -11.94 18.63
N LEU A 31 -19.90 -11.93 19.40
CA LEU A 31 -21.24 -11.64 18.91
C LEU A 31 -21.53 -10.15 19.02
N SER A 32 -22.22 -9.60 18.02
CA SER A 32 -22.71 -8.22 18.09
C SER A 32 -23.78 -8.05 19.17
N ASP A 33 -23.93 -6.84 19.72
CA ASP A 33 -24.94 -6.51 20.73
C ASP A 33 -26.36 -6.91 20.32
N ILE A 34 -26.69 -6.76 19.02
CA ILE A 34 -27.98 -7.16 18.46
C ILE A 34 -28.19 -8.67 18.58
N SER A 35 -27.16 -9.46 18.30
CA SER A 35 -27.19 -10.92 18.42
C SER A 35 -27.33 -11.36 19.88
N ILE A 36 -26.63 -10.69 20.80
CA ILE A 36 -26.71 -10.97 22.24
C ILE A 36 -28.13 -10.70 22.75
N ASN A 37 -28.71 -9.56 22.38
CA ASN A 37 -30.08 -9.21 22.76
C ASN A 37 -31.13 -10.16 22.17
N GLY A 38 -30.94 -10.59 20.92
CA GLY A 38 -31.80 -11.61 20.30
C GLY A 38 -31.74 -12.96 21.01
N LEU A 39 -30.54 -13.44 21.36
CA LEU A 39 -30.36 -14.68 22.12
C LEU A 39 -30.96 -14.59 23.52
N ARG A 40 -30.81 -13.46 24.21
CA ARG A 40 -31.44 -13.24 25.52
C ARG A 40 -32.96 -13.26 25.41
N GLY A 41 -33.53 -12.50 24.49
CA GLY A 41 -34.99 -12.43 24.31
C GLY A 41 -35.61 -13.78 23.93
N THR A 42 -34.94 -14.55 23.07
CA THR A 42 -35.39 -15.91 22.72
C THR A 42 -35.27 -16.89 23.88
N LYS A 43 -34.16 -16.85 24.65
CA LYS A 43 -33.97 -17.66 25.87
C LYS A 43 -35.05 -17.37 26.91
N ASP A 44 -35.32 -16.09 27.16
CA ASP A 44 -36.33 -15.65 28.12
C ASP A 44 -37.73 -16.08 27.66
N ALA A 45 -38.05 -15.89 26.37
CA ALA A 45 -39.32 -16.33 25.81
C ALA A 45 -39.52 -17.86 25.93
N VAL A 46 -38.48 -18.66 25.72
CA VAL A 46 -38.53 -20.12 25.94
C VAL A 46 -38.72 -20.45 27.42
N LYS A 47 -38.09 -19.73 28.35
CA LYS A 47 -38.23 -19.93 29.80
C LYS A 47 -39.62 -19.56 30.32
N PHE A 48 -40.20 -18.47 29.82
CA PHE A 48 -41.51 -17.96 30.25
C PHE A 48 -42.69 -18.65 29.56
N TYR A 49 -42.57 -18.98 28.27
CA TYR A 49 -43.69 -19.46 27.44
C TYR A 49 -43.48 -20.87 26.88
N GLY A 50 -42.28 -21.44 26.95
CA GLY A 50 -41.94 -22.66 26.23
C GLY A 50 -42.06 -23.94 27.05
N GLN A 51 -42.80 -24.93 26.55
CA GLN A 51 -42.51 -26.35 26.74
C GLN A 51 -41.32 -26.79 25.86
N GLY A 52 -40.28 -25.97 25.78
CA GLY A 52 -39.23 -26.07 24.78
C GLY A 52 -38.42 -27.36 24.95
N LYS A 53 -38.57 -28.31 24.03
CA LYS A 53 -37.66 -29.46 23.93
C LYS A 53 -36.37 -29.00 23.26
N VAL A 54 -35.24 -29.17 23.94
CA VAL A 54 -33.91 -28.98 23.34
C VAL A 54 -33.78 -29.99 22.19
N HIS A 55 -33.68 -29.51 20.96
CA HIS A 55 -33.40 -30.36 19.81
C HIS A 55 -31.88 -30.39 19.63
N GLU A 56 -31.28 -31.57 19.78
CA GLU A 56 -29.86 -31.75 19.46
C GLU A 56 -29.67 -31.60 17.95
N HIS A 57 -29.01 -30.50 17.56
CA HIS A 57 -28.55 -30.33 16.19
C HIS A 57 -27.20 -30.99 16.04
N THR A 58 -27.16 -32.21 15.53
CA THR A 58 -25.93 -32.84 15.07
C THR A 58 -25.44 -32.07 13.84
N HIS A 59 -24.41 -31.25 14.02
CA HIS A 59 -23.72 -30.68 12.88
C HIS A 59 -23.00 -31.82 12.15
N ASP A 60 -23.40 -32.10 10.91
CA ASP A 60 -22.75 -33.14 10.12
C ASP A 60 -21.25 -32.80 9.98
N ILE A 61 -20.41 -33.61 10.60
CA ILE A 61 -18.95 -33.46 10.62
C ILE A 61 -18.41 -33.34 9.19
N LYS A 62 -19.08 -33.99 8.21
CA LYS A 62 -18.72 -33.87 6.78
C LYS A 62 -18.88 -32.45 6.26
N LEU A 63 -19.95 -31.75 6.65
CA LEU A 63 -20.22 -30.37 6.23
C LEU A 63 -19.20 -29.39 6.83
N ILE A 64 -18.84 -29.59 8.11
CA ILE A 64 -17.80 -28.80 8.77
C ILE A 64 -16.45 -28.98 8.07
N LYS A 65 -16.05 -30.23 7.80
CA LYS A 65 -14.82 -30.55 7.08
C LYS A 65 -14.79 -29.91 5.69
N LYS A 66 -15.91 -29.96 4.94
CA LYS A 66 -16.04 -29.35 3.61
C LYS A 66 -15.92 -27.82 3.65
N LYS A 67 -16.54 -27.16 4.63
CA LYS A 67 -16.39 -25.70 4.80
C LYS A 67 -14.95 -25.31 5.17
N LYS A 68 -14.29 -26.11 6.01
CA LYS A 68 -12.88 -25.89 6.39
C LYS A 68 -11.94 -26.02 5.18
N THR A 69 -12.09 -27.07 4.37
CA THR A 69 -11.26 -27.26 3.17
C THR A 69 -11.47 -26.15 2.15
N GLN A 70 -12.72 -25.72 1.93
CA GLN A 70 -13.01 -24.59 1.04
C GLN A 70 -12.39 -23.27 1.52
N ARG A 71 -12.38 -23.00 2.83
CA ARG A 71 -11.72 -21.81 3.38
C ARG A 71 -10.21 -21.84 3.13
N ILE A 72 -9.56 -22.98 3.41
CA ILE A 72 -8.12 -23.15 3.18
C ILE A 72 -7.78 -22.98 1.69
N LEU A 73 -8.62 -23.49 0.79
CA LEU A 73 -8.39 -23.37 -0.64
C LEU A 73 -8.45 -21.90 -1.10
N LYS A 74 -9.48 -21.17 -0.68
CA LYS A 74 -9.64 -19.73 -0.98
C LYS A 74 -8.49 -18.89 -0.40
N GLU A 75 -8.03 -19.21 0.80
CA GLU A 75 -6.91 -18.52 1.44
C GLU A 75 -5.61 -18.77 0.66
N LYS A 76 -5.34 -20.00 0.23
CA LYS A 76 -4.20 -20.33 -0.62
C LYS A 76 -4.24 -19.59 -1.97
N GLU A 77 -5.41 -19.53 -2.60
CA GLU A 77 -5.60 -18.79 -3.86
C GLU A 77 -5.35 -17.29 -3.67
N ALA A 78 -5.84 -16.70 -2.56
CA ALA A 78 -5.61 -15.30 -2.24
C ALA A 78 -4.12 -14.99 -2.00
N ILE A 79 -3.41 -15.87 -1.27
CA ILE A 79 -1.95 -15.74 -1.06
C ILE A 79 -1.19 -15.88 -2.39
N ALA A 80 -1.59 -16.82 -3.23
CA ALA A 80 -0.98 -17.00 -4.55
C ALA A 80 -1.22 -15.79 -5.47
N ALA A 81 -2.42 -15.20 -5.45
CA ALA A 81 -2.72 -13.98 -6.20
C ALA A 81 -1.92 -12.78 -5.67
N ALA A 82 -1.85 -12.60 -4.35
CA ALA A 82 -1.08 -11.53 -3.72
C ALA A 82 0.42 -11.63 -4.07
N SER A 83 1.00 -12.84 -4.00
CA SER A 83 2.42 -13.05 -4.34
C SER A 83 2.73 -12.86 -5.83
N LYS A 84 1.79 -13.13 -6.73
CA LYS A 84 1.94 -12.79 -8.16
C LYS A 84 1.90 -11.27 -8.37
N LEU A 85 1.00 -10.58 -7.67
CA LEU A 85 0.87 -9.13 -7.77
C LEU A 85 2.14 -8.41 -7.27
N THR A 86 2.73 -8.88 -6.17
CA THR A 86 3.99 -8.31 -5.63
C THR A 86 5.14 -8.54 -6.61
N LYS A 87 5.31 -9.76 -7.14
CA LYS A 87 6.34 -10.05 -8.15
C LYS A 87 6.22 -9.19 -9.40
N ASN A 88 5.01 -8.98 -9.90
CA ASN A 88 4.80 -8.10 -11.05
C ASN A 88 5.17 -6.64 -10.74
N LYS A 89 4.84 -6.14 -9.53
CA LYS A 89 5.24 -4.79 -9.11
C LYS A 89 6.76 -4.67 -8.99
N GLU A 90 7.43 -5.68 -8.44
CA GLU A 90 8.89 -5.73 -8.35
C GLU A 90 9.55 -5.71 -9.72
N LEU A 91 9.06 -6.52 -10.68
CA LEU A 91 9.57 -6.55 -12.05
C LEU A 91 9.46 -5.19 -12.74
N ILE A 92 8.30 -4.53 -12.63
CA ILE A 92 8.08 -3.19 -13.22
C ILE A 92 9.04 -2.16 -12.59
N LEU A 93 9.26 -2.25 -11.28
CA LEU A 93 10.16 -1.34 -10.57
C LEU A 93 11.62 -1.53 -11.02
N VAL A 94 12.06 -2.78 -11.17
CA VAL A 94 13.41 -3.12 -11.66
C VAL A 94 13.62 -2.60 -13.08
N GLU A 95 12.65 -2.79 -13.97
CA GLU A 95 12.72 -2.29 -15.35
C GLU A 95 12.79 -0.77 -15.39
N LYS A 96 11.98 -0.08 -14.56
CA LYS A 96 12.02 1.38 -14.44
C LYS A 96 13.40 1.88 -13.95
N LEU A 97 13.97 1.22 -12.95
CA LEU A 97 15.30 1.58 -12.44
C LEU A 97 16.39 1.36 -13.49
N GLN A 98 16.32 0.26 -14.25
CA GLN A 98 17.28 -0.01 -15.32
C GLN A 98 17.23 1.07 -16.40
N ASN A 99 16.03 1.47 -16.83
CA ASN A 99 15.84 2.53 -17.80
C ASN A 99 16.40 3.88 -17.31
N LEU A 100 16.19 4.23 -16.03
CA LEU A 100 16.74 5.45 -15.44
C LEU A 100 18.28 5.41 -15.39
N LEU A 101 18.87 4.26 -15.07
CA LEU A 101 20.33 4.08 -15.07
C LEU A 101 20.94 4.21 -16.46
N ASP A 102 20.28 3.66 -17.48
CA ASP A 102 20.77 3.76 -18.85
C ASP A 102 20.63 5.20 -19.40
N GLN A 103 19.55 5.90 -19.07
CA GLN A 103 19.42 7.34 -19.34
C GLN A 103 20.52 8.15 -18.65
N ARG A 104 20.84 7.85 -17.40
CA ARG A 104 21.92 8.53 -16.66
C ARG A 104 23.26 8.36 -17.35
N LYS A 105 23.59 7.16 -17.84
CA LYS A 105 24.85 6.92 -18.57
C LYS A 105 24.95 7.79 -19.83
N ILE A 106 23.87 7.84 -20.61
CA ILE A 106 23.80 8.65 -21.84
C ILE A 106 23.99 10.14 -21.49
N LEU A 107 23.29 10.64 -20.47
CA LEU A 107 23.41 12.03 -20.03
C LEU A 107 24.82 12.36 -19.53
N GLN A 108 25.49 11.43 -18.85
CA GLN A 108 26.88 11.59 -18.41
C GLN A 108 27.85 11.66 -19.58
N GLU A 109 27.69 10.80 -20.57
CA GLU A 109 28.51 10.82 -21.79
C GLU A 109 28.32 12.12 -22.58
N ASP A 110 27.08 12.58 -22.71
CA ASP A 110 26.76 13.87 -23.34
C ASP A 110 27.36 15.06 -22.59
N LEU A 111 27.39 15.00 -21.25
CA LEU A 111 27.99 16.03 -20.41
C LEU A 111 29.52 16.07 -20.60
N GLU A 112 30.16 14.91 -20.68
CA GLU A 112 31.59 14.80 -20.98
C GLU A 112 31.91 15.38 -22.37
N ASN A 113 31.11 15.02 -23.38
CA ASN A 113 31.26 15.53 -24.74
C ASN A 113 31.06 17.05 -24.82
N ALA A 114 30.05 17.59 -24.14
CA ALA A 114 29.83 19.04 -24.07
C ALA A 114 30.96 19.75 -23.33
N SER A 115 31.55 19.11 -22.32
CA SER A 115 32.73 19.65 -21.60
C SER A 115 33.97 19.66 -22.49
N LYS A 116 34.18 18.62 -23.30
CA LYS A 116 35.25 18.60 -24.31
C LYS A 116 35.08 19.73 -25.33
N MET A 117 33.87 19.92 -25.86
CA MET A 117 33.56 21.03 -26.77
C MET A 117 33.82 22.41 -26.13
N PHE A 118 33.48 22.56 -24.85
CA PHE A 118 33.75 23.80 -24.11
C PHE A 118 35.25 24.08 -23.99
N ASN A 119 36.04 23.07 -23.62
CA ASN A 119 37.49 23.18 -23.50
C ASN A 119 38.17 23.43 -24.86
N GLU A 120 37.69 22.76 -25.91
CA GLU A 120 38.16 23.00 -27.28
C GLU A 120 37.85 24.43 -27.73
N GLY A 121 36.65 24.93 -27.44
CA GLY A 121 36.28 26.32 -27.70
C GLY A 121 37.22 27.31 -27.02
N ASN A 122 37.58 27.08 -25.75
CA ASN A 122 38.55 27.93 -25.04
C ASN A 122 39.95 27.86 -25.66
N SER A 123 40.43 26.67 -26.00
CA SER A 123 41.74 26.49 -26.66
C SER A 123 41.81 27.22 -28.01
N ARG A 124 40.75 27.11 -28.82
CA ARG A 124 40.63 27.85 -30.10
C ARG A 124 40.55 29.35 -29.89
N LEU A 125 39.90 29.81 -28.82
CA LEU A 125 39.83 31.23 -28.47
C LEU A 125 41.21 31.78 -28.12
N ASP A 126 41.96 31.09 -27.26
CA ASP A 126 43.32 31.48 -26.86
C ASP A 126 44.26 31.58 -28.08
N ALA A 127 44.21 30.58 -28.97
CA ALA A 127 44.99 30.57 -30.21
C ALA A 127 44.59 31.71 -31.17
N ALA A 128 43.29 31.98 -31.33
CA ALA A 128 42.79 33.04 -32.19
C ALA A 128 43.14 34.44 -31.65
N VAL A 129 43.12 34.63 -30.32
CA VAL A 129 43.55 35.87 -29.67
C VAL A 129 45.06 36.08 -29.88
N ALA A 130 45.88 35.05 -29.67
CA ALA A 130 47.33 35.12 -29.87
C ALA A 130 47.70 35.49 -31.31
N THR A 131 46.96 34.97 -32.29
CA THR A 131 47.16 35.23 -33.73
C THR A 131 46.44 36.48 -34.23
N LYS A 132 45.72 37.22 -33.37
CA LYS A 132 44.86 38.38 -33.72
C LYS A 132 43.83 38.06 -34.81
N ASN A 133 43.38 36.81 -34.89
CA ASN A 133 42.37 36.37 -35.84
C ASN A 133 40.96 36.59 -35.27
N PHE A 134 40.38 37.76 -35.55
CA PHE A 134 39.05 38.14 -35.04
C PHE A 134 37.92 37.23 -35.53
N ALA A 135 38.02 36.67 -36.75
CA ALA A 135 37.03 35.71 -37.24
C ALA A 135 37.09 34.39 -36.43
N GLY A 136 38.29 33.94 -36.09
CA GLY A 136 38.50 32.78 -35.20
C GLY A 136 37.96 33.02 -33.78
N VAL A 137 38.14 34.23 -33.24
CA VAL A 137 37.60 34.62 -31.93
C VAL A 137 36.07 34.53 -31.91
N ALA A 138 35.40 35.08 -32.93
CA ALA A 138 33.94 35.03 -33.03
C ALA A 138 33.41 33.59 -33.10
N MET A 139 34.06 32.73 -33.89
CA MET A 139 33.67 31.31 -34.00
C MET A 139 33.90 30.55 -32.70
N ALA A 140 35.01 30.78 -32.01
CA ALA A 140 35.31 30.16 -30.73
C ALA A 140 34.31 30.60 -29.64
N GLN A 141 33.95 31.88 -29.58
CA GLN A 141 32.92 32.39 -28.67
C GLN A 141 31.55 31.76 -28.92
N LEU A 142 31.18 31.57 -30.19
CA LEU A 142 29.92 30.92 -30.56
C LEU A 142 29.89 29.46 -30.11
N LEU A 143 31.00 28.73 -30.28
CA LEU A 143 31.17 27.36 -29.80
C LEU A 143 31.08 27.27 -28.27
N ILE A 144 31.77 28.16 -27.55
CA ILE A 144 31.72 28.26 -26.08
C ILE A 144 30.29 28.55 -25.61
N GLY A 145 29.60 29.50 -26.27
CA GLY A 145 28.22 29.86 -25.95
C GLY A 145 27.25 28.69 -26.14
N GLY A 146 27.38 27.95 -27.24
CA GLY A 146 26.61 26.73 -27.50
C GLY A 146 26.88 25.63 -26.47
N ALA A 147 28.15 25.38 -26.17
CA ALA A 147 28.55 24.38 -25.18
C ALA A 147 28.04 24.71 -23.76
N LYS A 148 28.12 25.98 -23.33
CA LYS A 148 27.57 26.43 -22.04
C LYS A 148 26.07 26.17 -21.93
N LYS A 149 25.30 26.50 -22.98
CA LYS A 149 23.86 26.25 -23.01
C LYS A 149 23.55 24.75 -22.91
N LYS A 150 24.27 23.91 -23.69
CA LYS A 150 24.10 22.46 -23.64
C LYS A 150 24.44 21.89 -22.27
N LEU A 151 25.53 22.34 -21.64
CA LEU A 151 25.93 21.94 -20.29
C LEU A 151 24.88 22.31 -19.23
N ALA A 152 24.25 23.49 -19.34
CA ALA A 152 23.20 23.89 -18.41
C ALA A 152 21.99 22.94 -18.50
N VAL A 153 21.53 22.63 -19.71
CA VAL A 153 20.40 21.71 -19.95
C VAL A 153 20.72 20.31 -19.43
N LEU A 154 21.90 19.77 -19.75
CA LEU A 154 22.32 18.42 -19.33
C LEU A 154 22.43 18.31 -17.81
N LYS A 155 22.91 19.37 -17.13
CA LYS A 155 22.95 19.39 -15.65
C LYS A 155 21.56 19.34 -15.03
N THR A 156 20.60 20.07 -15.59
CA THR A 156 19.20 20.02 -15.13
C THR A 156 18.61 18.63 -15.34
N GLN A 157 18.77 18.05 -16.54
CA GLN A 157 18.28 16.71 -16.86
C GLN A 157 18.91 15.62 -15.98
N LEU A 158 20.19 15.75 -15.63
CA LEU A 158 20.86 14.84 -14.70
C LEU A 158 20.32 14.98 -13.27
N GLY A 159 19.98 16.21 -12.86
CA GLY A 159 19.30 16.48 -11.60
C GLY A 159 17.93 15.81 -11.54
N ASP A 160 17.09 16.06 -12.55
CA ASP A 160 15.75 15.47 -12.66
C ASP A 160 15.81 13.92 -12.67
N ASN A 161 16.78 13.34 -13.38
CA ASN A 161 16.97 11.88 -13.40
C ASN A 161 17.38 11.33 -12.03
N ASN A 162 18.27 12.01 -11.29
CA ASN A 162 18.63 11.61 -9.93
C ASN A 162 17.44 11.74 -8.97
N ASP A 163 16.61 12.78 -9.10
CA ASP A 163 15.41 12.95 -8.30
C ASP A 163 14.37 11.85 -8.59
N GLN A 164 14.32 11.33 -9.82
CA GLN A 164 13.47 10.19 -10.18
C GLN A 164 13.98 8.83 -9.65
N MET A 165 15.25 8.75 -9.24
CA MET A 165 15.83 7.54 -8.64
C MET A 165 15.70 7.50 -7.10
N ASN A 166 15.55 8.65 -6.45
CA ASN A 166 15.38 8.78 -4.99
C ASN A 166 13.91 8.63 -4.57
#